data_AF-A0A518LHA9-F1
#
_entry.id   AF-A0A518LHA9-F1
#
_cell.length_a   1.000
_cell.length_b   1.000
_cell.length_c   1.000
_cell.angle_alpha   90.00
_cell.angle_beta   90.00
_cell.angle_gamma   90.00
#
_symmetry.space_group_name_H-M   'P 1'
#
loop_
_entity.id
_entity.type
_entity.pdbx_description
1 polymer ?
#
loop_
_entity_poly.entity_id
_entity_poly.type
_entity_poly.pdbx_seq_one_letter_code
_entity_poly.pdbx_strand_id
1 'polypeptide(L)'
;MNDRVYRILLLHGLTYLTVAVWIPGSWLITYFFPTIDESHGVCLILTAMVSISMLSIWRHYVHWSGMRTSATAALTALMFAQVIIWKPIWSSTKCATEDVLRGGQSISLSGIWCLACSLIWWGGILFARSRAKTSAQIAGRKFMSKEAARLVLAGCMIPLIPGLWLFSMGTMDIFNIFSDDKTEMWLALELPFATTVVLWWLLWRRAVVWNTRVKIKTVALALLFLASAAWYYIPWARNHNATTGIEKFLNQLTLSLPLWGMALWFGGTAIIWRSDKRSRVLTSAVPSSTWISTCPSCSYDLTGLREVRCPECGWTSTIDDVVRRSIDDWAAASDLTV
;
A
#
# COMPACT_ATOMS: atom_id res chain seq x y z
N MET A 1 -6.17 -11.21 7.83
CA MET A 1 -5.32 -10.02 8.11
C MET A 1 -5.41 -9.66 9.59
N ASN A 2 -4.32 -9.39 10.30
CA ASN A 2 -4.34 -9.06 11.73
C ASN A 2 -5.09 -7.73 12.00
N ASP A 3 -5.73 -7.56 13.16
CA ASP A 3 -6.53 -6.36 13.50
C ASP A 3 -5.66 -5.09 13.49
N ARG A 4 -4.41 -5.19 13.92
CA ARG A 4 -3.44 -4.09 13.82
C ARG A 4 -3.20 -3.63 12.38
N VAL A 5 -3.04 -4.58 11.45
CA VAL A 5 -2.81 -4.28 10.03
C VAL A 5 -4.05 -3.62 9.42
N TYR A 6 -5.23 -4.10 9.78
CA TYR A 6 -6.51 -3.48 9.39
C TYR A 6 -6.62 -2.03 9.84
N ARG A 7 -6.35 -1.75 11.13
CA ARG A 7 -6.40 -0.37 11.65
C ARG A 7 -5.42 0.55 10.94
N ILE A 8 -4.23 0.06 10.61
CA ILE A 8 -3.23 0.87 9.89
C ILE A 8 -3.66 1.11 8.45
N LEU A 9 -4.25 0.13 7.75
CA LEU A 9 -4.81 0.34 6.41
C LEU A 9 -5.94 1.35 6.41
N LEU A 10 -6.81 1.29 7.42
CA LEU A 10 -7.88 2.27 7.60
C LEU A 10 -7.30 3.67 7.86
N LEU A 11 -6.28 3.77 8.69
CA LEU A 11 -5.56 5.02 8.93
C LEU A 11 -4.94 5.57 7.63
N HIS A 12 -4.39 4.72 6.77
CA HIS A 12 -3.89 5.15 5.45
C HIS A 12 -5.01 5.70 4.58
N GLY A 13 -6.16 5.00 4.51
CA GLY A 13 -7.34 5.50 3.80
C GLY A 13 -7.81 6.86 4.33
N LEU A 14 -7.76 7.06 5.66
CA LEU A 14 -8.06 8.35 6.28
C LEU A 14 -7.00 9.41 5.94
N THR A 15 -5.71 9.08 5.91
CA THR A 15 -4.66 10.02 5.48
C THR A 15 -4.90 10.49 4.04
N TYR A 16 -5.26 9.58 3.12
CA TYR A 16 -5.65 9.97 1.76
C TYR A 16 -6.86 10.87 1.75
N LEU A 17 -7.88 10.58 2.56
CA LEU A 17 -9.08 11.40 2.65
C LEU A 17 -8.76 12.80 3.21
N THR A 18 -7.89 12.90 4.21
CA THR A 18 -7.40 14.18 4.71
C THR A 18 -6.67 14.95 3.62
N VAL A 19 -5.74 14.31 2.90
CA VAL A 19 -5.02 14.94 1.78
C VAL A 19 -5.98 15.34 0.64
N ALA A 20 -6.99 14.52 0.36
CA ALA A 20 -8.03 14.77 -0.64
C ALA A 20 -8.92 15.96 -0.30
N VAL A 21 -9.11 16.24 0.99
CA VAL A 21 -9.82 17.44 1.46
C VAL A 21 -8.88 18.63 1.49
N TRP A 22 -7.62 18.42 1.88
CA TRP A 22 -6.64 19.48 2.04
C TRP A 22 -6.18 20.08 0.73
N ILE A 23 -6.01 19.27 -0.33
CA ILE A 23 -5.61 19.76 -1.65
C ILE A 23 -6.65 20.75 -2.20
N PRO A 24 -7.94 20.41 -2.39
CA PRO A 24 -8.96 21.39 -2.77
C PRO A 24 -8.99 22.62 -1.85
N GLY A 25 -8.76 22.42 -0.54
CA GLY A 25 -8.64 23.50 0.42
C GLY A 25 -7.46 24.43 0.16
N SER A 26 -6.28 23.91 -0.18
CA SER A 26 -5.10 24.72 -0.49
C SER A 26 -5.26 25.45 -1.82
N TRP A 27 -5.88 24.83 -2.82
CA TRP A 27 -6.23 25.48 -4.08
C TRP A 27 -7.27 26.61 -3.89
N LEU A 28 -8.23 26.41 -2.97
CA LEU A 28 -9.12 27.48 -2.52
C LEU A 28 -8.36 28.62 -1.86
N ILE A 29 -7.33 28.34 -1.06
CA ILE A 29 -6.48 29.38 -0.47
C ILE A 29 -5.70 30.13 -1.57
N THR A 30 -5.08 29.44 -2.52
CA THR A 30 -4.38 30.08 -3.66
C THR A 30 -5.33 30.90 -4.54
N TYR A 31 -6.61 30.53 -4.61
CA TYR A 31 -7.65 31.33 -5.28
C TYR A 31 -7.86 32.69 -4.60
N PHE A 32 -7.80 32.75 -3.27
CA PHE A 32 -7.90 34.00 -2.52
C PHE A 32 -6.58 34.78 -2.45
N PHE A 33 -5.44 34.12 -2.69
CA PHE A 33 -4.08 34.69 -2.61
C PHE A 33 -3.26 34.33 -3.88
N PRO A 34 -3.42 35.08 -4.98
CA PRO A 34 -2.93 34.69 -6.32
C PRO A 34 -1.44 34.96 -6.59
N THR A 35 -0.64 35.30 -5.58
CA THR A 35 0.80 35.54 -5.75
C THR A 35 1.53 34.23 -6.04
N ILE A 36 1.94 34.06 -7.30
CA ILE A 36 2.44 32.83 -7.94
C ILE A 36 3.60 32.15 -7.18
N ASP A 37 4.41 32.92 -6.45
CA ASP A 37 5.53 32.39 -5.64
C ASP A 37 5.09 31.52 -4.45
N GLU A 38 3.85 31.63 -3.99
CA GLU A 38 3.36 30.88 -2.83
C GLU A 38 3.12 29.40 -3.15
N SER A 39 2.81 29.06 -4.40
CA SER A 39 2.55 27.67 -4.82
C SER A 39 3.78 26.77 -4.67
N HIS A 40 4.96 27.26 -5.04
CA HIS A 40 6.23 26.56 -4.81
C HIS A 40 6.51 26.35 -3.34
N GLY A 41 6.33 27.39 -2.52
CA GLY A 41 6.56 27.32 -1.08
C GLY A 41 5.69 26.25 -0.42
N VAL A 42 4.40 26.19 -0.79
CA VAL A 42 3.46 25.18 -0.28
C VAL A 42 3.88 23.77 -0.69
N CYS A 43 4.24 23.54 -1.96
CA CYS A 43 4.70 22.23 -2.43
C CYS A 43 5.99 21.79 -1.72
N LEU A 44 6.94 22.70 -1.50
CA LEU A 44 8.19 22.45 -0.78
C LEU A 44 7.93 22.07 0.68
N ILE A 45 7.10 22.84 1.38
CA ILE A 45 6.75 22.61 2.78
C ILE A 45 6.06 21.25 2.93
N LEU A 46 5.07 20.94 2.07
CA LEU A 46 4.37 19.66 2.12
C LEU A 46 5.30 18.49 1.87
N THR A 47 6.15 18.58 0.85
CA THR A 47 7.13 17.53 0.51
C THR A 47 8.10 17.31 1.66
N ALA A 48 8.59 18.39 2.27
CA ALA A 48 9.46 18.31 3.45
C ALA A 48 8.74 17.69 4.65
N MET A 49 7.50 18.11 4.95
CA MET A 49 6.70 17.58 6.06
C MET A 49 6.44 16.08 5.92
N VAL A 50 6.04 15.63 4.72
CA VAL A 50 5.83 14.19 4.43
C VAL A 50 7.14 13.43 4.58
N SER A 51 8.24 13.95 4.03
CA SER A 51 9.57 13.31 4.09
C SER A 51 10.09 13.20 5.53
N ILE A 52 10.00 14.28 6.32
CA ILE A 52 10.42 14.31 7.73
C ILE A 52 9.55 13.37 8.57
N SER A 53 8.23 13.36 8.34
CA SER A 53 7.31 12.47 9.05
C SER A 53 7.63 11.00 8.75
N MET A 54 7.87 10.66 7.48
CA MET A 54 8.29 9.31 7.08
C MET A 54 9.63 8.92 7.70
N LEU A 55 10.64 9.79 7.63
CA LEU A 55 11.96 9.53 8.23
C LEU A 55 11.87 9.34 9.75
N SER A 56 11.02 10.12 10.42
CA SER A 56 10.80 10.02 11.86
C SER A 56 10.18 8.68 12.24
N ILE A 57 9.16 8.26 11.48
CA ILE A 57 8.55 6.93 11.62
C ILE A 57 9.61 5.84 11.38
N TRP A 58 10.37 5.92 10.29
CA TRP A 58 11.34 4.89 9.93
C TRP A 58 12.48 4.78 10.93
N ARG A 59 12.94 5.90 11.50
CA ARG A 59 13.97 5.91 12.54
C ARG A 59 13.56 5.13 13.78
N HIS A 60 12.27 5.06 14.07
CA HIS A 60 11.76 4.29 15.21
C HIS A 60 11.69 2.78 14.92
N TYR A 61 11.50 2.38 13.67
CA TYR A 61 11.23 0.98 13.30
C TYR A 61 12.43 0.24 12.69
N VAL A 62 13.51 0.92 12.35
CA VAL A 62 14.61 0.31 11.59
C VAL A 62 15.98 0.59 12.18
N HIS A 63 16.78 -0.47 12.20
CA HIS A 63 18.20 -0.37 12.45
C HIS A 63 18.92 0.23 11.24
N TRP A 64 19.52 1.39 11.44
CA TRP A 64 20.36 2.08 10.47
C TRP A 64 21.69 1.36 10.32
N SER A 65 21.94 0.79 9.14
CA SER A 65 23.28 0.35 8.75
C SER A 65 23.91 1.43 7.89
N GLY A 66 25.25 1.51 7.85
CA GLY A 66 25.96 2.51 7.02
C GLY A 66 25.48 2.53 5.56
N MET A 67 25.27 1.35 4.96
CA MET A 67 24.74 1.20 3.60
C MET A 67 23.31 1.75 3.44
N ARG A 68 22.42 1.55 4.42
CA ARG A 68 21.06 2.10 4.37
C ARG A 68 21.08 3.61 4.53
N THR A 69 21.91 4.12 5.43
CA THR A 69 22.08 5.57 5.63
C THR A 69 22.59 6.23 4.36
N SER A 70 23.65 5.71 3.73
CA SER A 70 24.22 6.29 2.51
C SER A 70 23.25 6.24 1.34
N ALA A 71 22.54 5.12 1.15
CA ALA A 71 21.56 5.00 0.07
C ALA A 71 20.36 5.94 0.28
N THR A 72 19.88 6.10 1.52
CA THR A 72 18.81 7.04 1.84
C THR A 72 19.27 8.48 1.62
N ALA A 73 20.49 8.83 2.06
CA ALA A 73 21.06 10.15 1.85
C ALA A 73 21.22 10.48 0.36
N ALA A 74 21.71 9.53 -0.46
CA ALA A 74 21.85 9.71 -1.90
C ALA A 74 20.49 9.93 -2.58
N LEU A 75 19.48 9.13 -2.22
CA LEU A 75 18.12 9.30 -2.74
C LEU A 75 17.52 10.65 -2.33
N THR A 76 17.72 11.06 -1.06
CA THR A 76 17.26 12.35 -0.55
C THR A 76 17.94 13.52 -1.26
N ALA A 77 19.26 13.42 -1.50
CA ALA A 77 20.00 14.43 -2.26
C ALA A 77 19.49 14.56 -3.70
N LEU A 78 19.15 13.45 -4.36
CA LEU A 78 18.58 13.47 -5.71
C LEU A 78 17.20 14.14 -5.73
N MET A 79 16.37 13.89 -4.72
CA MET A 79 15.11 14.60 -4.52
C MET A 79 15.31 16.11 -4.32
N PHE A 80 16.19 16.51 -3.40
CA PHE A 80 16.47 17.92 -3.14
C PHE A 80 17.08 18.62 -4.34
N ALA A 81 17.97 17.96 -5.08
CA ALA A 81 18.55 18.52 -6.30
C ALA A 81 17.45 18.87 -7.32
N GLN A 82 16.44 18.01 -7.49
CA GLN A 82 15.32 18.30 -8.37
C GLN A 82 14.46 19.46 -7.86
N VAL A 83 14.23 19.54 -6.55
CA VAL A 83 13.48 20.64 -5.94
C VAL A 83 14.24 21.96 -6.02
N ILE A 84 15.57 21.95 -5.91
CA ILE A 84 16.42 23.15 -5.98
C ILE A 84 16.58 23.63 -7.42
N ILE A 85 16.82 22.71 -8.37
CA ILE A 85 16.96 23.06 -9.79
C ILE A 85 15.63 23.58 -10.31
N TRP A 86 14.50 23.01 -9.83
CA TRP A 86 13.13 23.38 -10.16
C TRP A 86 12.91 23.66 -11.66
N LYS A 87 13.54 22.83 -12.50
CA LYS A 87 13.32 22.85 -13.94
C LYS A 87 12.49 21.64 -14.33
N PRO A 88 11.46 21.84 -15.18
CA PRO A 88 10.76 20.71 -15.76
C PRO A 88 11.76 19.89 -16.59
N ILE A 89 11.59 18.57 -16.61
CA ILE A 89 12.40 17.68 -17.48
C ILE A 89 12.29 18.11 -18.95
N TRP A 90 11.16 18.71 -19.34
CA TRP A 90 10.95 19.27 -20.67
C TRP A 90 10.90 20.80 -20.57
N SER A 91 12.00 21.45 -20.94
CA SER A 91 12.20 22.89 -20.78
C SER A 91 11.86 23.72 -22.03
N SER A 92 11.19 23.15 -23.03
CA SER A 92 10.96 23.78 -24.33
C SER A 92 9.49 24.11 -24.62
N THR A 93 8.64 24.15 -23.59
CA THR A 93 7.17 24.21 -23.75
C THR A 93 6.55 25.47 -23.15
N LYS A 94 5.32 25.80 -23.55
CA LYS A 94 4.62 27.05 -23.17
C LYS A 94 4.42 27.17 -21.65
N CYS A 95 4.31 28.39 -21.14
CA CYS A 95 4.40 28.70 -19.70
C CYS A 95 3.39 27.99 -18.78
N ALA A 96 2.14 27.76 -19.18
CA ALA A 96 1.11 27.21 -18.29
C ALA A 96 1.30 25.71 -17.98
N THR A 97 1.87 24.95 -18.91
CA THR A 97 2.18 23.51 -18.74
C THR A 97 3.35 23.25 -17.81
N GLU A 98 4.23 24.24 -17.62
CA GLU A 98 5.46 24.05 -16.85
C GLU A 98 5.17 23.81 -15.37
N ASP A 99 4.19 24.51 -14.78
CA ASP A 99 3.89 24.40 -13.35
C ASP A 99 3.25 23.06 -12.99
N VAL A 100 2.31 22.57 -13.83
CA VAL A 100 1.71 21.23 -13.68
C VAL A 100 2.79 20.16 -13.77
N LEU A 101 3.70 20.29 -14.73
CA LEU A 101 4.80 19.35 -14.91
C LEU A 101 5.78 19.38 -13.72
N ARG A 102 6.18 20.57 -13.26
CA ARG A 102 7.08 20.74 -12.09
C ARG A 102 6.46 20.14 -10.83
N GLY A 103 5.18 20.43 -10.58
CA GLY A 103 4.42 19.87 -9.47
C GLY A 103 4.32 18.35 -9.55
N GLY A 104 3.90 17.82 -10.70
CA GLY A 104 3.80 16.38 -10.94
C GLY A 104 5.14 15.65 -10.82
N GLN A 105 6.21 16.25 -11.33
CA GLN A 105 7.57 15.73 -11.22
C GLN A 105 8.04 15.68 -9.76
N SER A 106 7.84 16.75 -8.99
CA SER A 106 8.24 16.81 -7.58
C SER A 106 7.50 15.78 -6.71
N ILE A 107 6.18 15.69 -6.89
CA ILE A 107 5.33 14.75 -6.14
C ILE A 107 5.65 13.30 -6.55
N SER A 108 5.84 13.02 -7.85
CA SER A 108 6.24 11.69 -8.34
C SER A 108 7.58 11.26 -7.78
N LEU A 109 8.58 12.15 -7.80
CA LEU A 109 9.91 11.88 -7.27
C LEU A 109 9.86 11.62 -5.77
N SER A 110 9.00 12.32 -5.03
CA SER A 110 8.73 12.02 -3.62
C SER A 110 8.18 10.62 -3.41
N GLY A 111 7.28 10.16 -4.29
CA GLY A 111 6.77 8.78 -4.29
C GLY A 111 7.82 7.74 -4.63
N ILE A 112 8.60 7.98 -5.68
CA ILE A 112 9.69 7.11 -6.10
C ILE A 112 10.74 7.02 -5.00
N TRP A 113 11.09 8.14 -4.37
CA TRP A 113 12.00 8.20 -3.24
C TRP A 113 11.50 7.38 -2.06
N CYS A 114 10.24 7.56 -1.66
CA CYS A 114 9.61 6.77 -0.60
C CYS A 114 9.69 5.25 -0.89
N LEU A 115 9.35 4.85 -2.12
CA LEU A 115 9.39 3.46 -2.56
C LEU A 115 10.80 2.90 -2.61
N ALA A 116 11.75 3.63 -3.18
CA ALA A 116 13.14 3.22 -3.31
C ALA A 116 13.78 3.01 -1.94
N CYS A 117 13.62 3.97 -1.02
CA CYS A 117 14.04 3.82 0.37
C CYS A 117 13.39 2.57 1.00
N SER A 118 12.07 2.40 0.84
CA SER A 118 11.38 1.23 1.40
C SER A 118 11.90 -0.10 0.86
N LEU A 119 12.20 -0.17 -0.44
CA LEU A 119 12.74 -1.37 -1.07
C LEU A 119 14.19 -1.65 -0.64
N ILE A 120 15.03 -0.63 -0.50
CA ILE A 120 16.40 -0.78 0.02
C ILE A 120 16.37 -1.31 1.46
N TRP A 121 15.41 -0.85 2.26
CA TRP A 121 15.34 -1.17 3.67
C TRP A 121 14.73 -2.54 3.94
N TRP A 122 13.65 -2.87 3.22
CA TRP A 122 12.83 -4.05 3.50
C TRP A 122 12.66 -5.01 2.33
N GLY A 123 13.19 -4.70 1.14
CA GLY A 123 13.14 -5.59 -0.04
C GLY A 123 13.71 -6.96 0.28
N GLY A 124 14.84 -7.02 1.00
CA GLY A 124 15.39 -8.29 1.48
C GLY A 124 14.41 -9.11 2.34
N ILE A 125 13.61 -8.48 3.20
CA ILE A 125 12.62 -9.18 4.04
C ILE A 125 11.41 -9.67 3.22
N LEU A 126 11.03 -8.91 2.19
CA LEU A 126 9.89 -9.22 1.32
C LEU A 126 10.22 -10.30 0.30
N PHE A 127 11.43 -10.27 -0.26
CA PHE A 127 11.86 -11.15 -1.35
C PHE A 127 12.70 -12.34 -0.90
N ALA A 128 13.41 -12.26 0.23
CA ALA A 128 14.11 -13.44 0.74
C ALA A 128 13.10 -14.53 1.08
N ARG A 129 13.27 -15.70 0.47
CA ARG A 129 12.51 -16.94 0.72
C ARG A 129 12.73 -17.52 2.12
N SER A 130 13.16 -16.71 3.11
CA SER A 130 13.89 -17.14 4.30
C SER A 130 13.36 -18.44 4.94
N ARG A 131 13.97 -19.57 4.53
CA ARG A 131 14.04 -20.81 5.31
C ARG A 131 14.89 -20.62 6.57
N ALA A 132 15.67 -19.55 6.66
CA ALA A 132 16.46 -19.18 7.82
C ALA A 132 15.62 -18.37 8.82
N LYS A 133 14.69 -19.01 9.53
CA LYS A 133 14.05 -18.44 10.73
C LYS A 133 13.86 -19.51 11.79
N THR A 134 14.90 -19.69 12.62
CA THR A 134 14.69 -20.11 14.00
C THR A 134 15.69 -19.44 14.95
N SER A 135 16.97 -19.30 14.59
CA SER A 135 17.98 -18.85 15.59
C SER A 135 18.04 -17.35 15.90
N ALA A 136 17.54 -16.46 15.04
CA ALA A 136 17.71 -15.00 15.25
C ALA A 136 16.66 -14.35 16.18
N GLN A 137 15.63 -15.10 16.61
CA GLN A 137 14.61 -14.61 17.54
C GLN A 137 15.12 -14.59 19.01
N ILE A 138 16.31 -15.17 19.25
CA ILE A 138 16.92 -15.35 20.58
C ILE A 138 17.57 -14.06 21.12
N ALA A 139 17.87 -13.05 20.29
CA ALA A 139 18.70 -11.90 20.68
C ALA A 139 17.95 -10.59 21.01
N GLY A 140 16.67 -10.62 21.36
CA GLY A 140 15.93 -9.44 21.87
C GLY A 140 15.73 -8.27 20.90
N ARG A 141 16.18 -8.36 19.64
CA ARG A 141 15.99 -7.30 18.63
C ARG A 141 14.60 -7.38 18.01
N LYS A 142 13.85 -6.27 18.06
CA LYS A 142 12.55 -6.12 17.40
C LYS A 142 12.75 -6.07 15.88
N PHE A 143 12.53 -7.18 15.18
CA PHE A 143 12.48 -7.19 13.72
C PHE A 143 11.10 -6.72 13.22
N MET A 144 11.11 -5.89 12.19
CA MET A 144 9.89 -5.47 11.50
C MET A 144 9.23 -6.67 10.83
N SER A 145 7.93 -6.85 11.06
CA SER A 145 7.19 -7.95 10.45
C SER A 145 6.99 -7.72 8.95
N LYS A 146 6.73 -8.79 8.18
CA LYS A 146 6.46 -8.69 6.74
C LYS A 146 5.24 -7.82 6.46
N GLU A 147 4.25 -7.83 7.35
CA GLU A 147 3.04 -7.02 7.27
C GLU A 147 3.37 -5.54 7.46
N ALA A 148 4.22 -5.20 8.44
CA ALA A 148 4.64 -3.83 8.65
C ALA A 148 5.43 -3.29 7.43
N ALA A 149 6.33 -4.08 6.86
CA ALA A 149 7.04 -3.70 5.63
C ALA A 149 6.08 -3.46 4.44
N ARG A 150 5.05 -4.29 4.29
CA ARG A 150 4.00 -4.07 3.27
C ARG A 150 3.24 -2.79 3.52
N LEU A 151 2.89 -2.49 4.77
CA LEU A 151 2.17 -1.26 5.11
C LEU A 151 3.00 -0.01 4.78
N VAL A 152 4.31 -0.02 5.01
CA VAL A 152 5.15 1.12 4.62
C VAL A 152 5.19 1.28 3.11
N LEU A 153 5.35 0.19 2.35
CA LEU A 153 5.30 0.23 0.88
C LEU A 153 3.94 0.74 0.37
N ALA A 154 2.85 0.32 1.00
CA ALA A 154 1.51 0.84 0.73
C ALA A 154 1.43 2.36 0.98
N GLY A 155 2.02 2.85 2.08
CA GLY A 155 2.09 4.28 2.38
C GLY A 155 2.90 5.09 1.37
N CYS A 156 3.90 4.49 0.73
CA CYS A 156 4.68 5.16 -0.32
C CYS A 156 3.86 5.44 -1.58
N MET A 157 2.72 4.77 -1.76
CA MET A 157 1.81 5.06 -2.86
C MET A 157 1.12 6.42 -2.70
N ILE A 158 1.05 6.98 -1.47
CA ILE A 158 0.38 8.26 -1.17
C ILE A 158 0.93 9.40 -2.03
N PRO A 159 2.25 9.67 -2.01
CA PRO A 159 2.83 10.66 -2.91
C PRO A 159 2.97 10.14 -4.35
N LEU A 160 3.19 8.85 -4.57
CA LEU A 160 3.45 8.34 -5.92
C LEU A 160 2.27 8.57 -6.87
N ILE A 161 1.06 8.20 -6.46
CA ILE A 161 -0.07 8.13 -7.39
C ILE A 161 -0.56 9.52 -7.85
N PRO A 162 -0.74 10.52 -6.97
CA PRO A 162 -1.06 11.89 -7.39
C PRO A 162 0.06 12.51 -8.24
N GLY A 163 1.32 12.18 -7.92
CA GLY A 163 2.46 12.58 -8.74
C GLY A 163 2.37 12.02 -10.15
N LEU A 164 2.17 10.71 -10.28
CA LEU A 164 2.05 10.04 -11.58
C LEU A 164 0.90 10.59 -12.40
N TRP A 165 -0.21 10.94 -11.76
CA TRP A 165 -1.35 11.59 -12.43
C TRP A 165 -0.96 12.95 -13.01
N LEU A 166 -0.43 13.86 -12.18
CA LEU A 166 -0.02 15.20 -12.62
C LEU A 166 1.10 15.15 -13.66
N PHE A 167 2.06 14.23 -13.47
CA PHE A 167 3.13 14.00 -14.42
C PHE A 167 2.59 13.50 -15.76
N SER A 168 1.69 12.52 -15.76
CA SER A 168 1.09 11.97 -16.99
C SER A 168 0.30 13.05 -17.74
N MET A 169 -0.47 13.87 -17.01
CA MET A 169 -1.20 15.01 -17.57
C MET A 169 -0.23 16.00 -18.25
N GLY A 170 0.78 16.50 -17.53
CA GLY A 170 1.76 17.43 -18.13
C GLY A 170 2.53 16.82 -19.30
N THR A 171 2.77 15.49 -19.30
CA THR A 171 3.42 14.78 -20.40
C THR A 171 2.58 14.79 -21.66
N MET A 172 1.32 14.40 -21.54
CA MET A 172 0.46 14.22 -22.70
C MET A 172 0.20 15.57 -23.40
N ASP A 173 -0.02 16.63 -22.64
CA ASP A 173 -0.23 18.00 -23.13
C ASP A 173 1.01 18.52 -23.87
N ILE A 174 2.20 18.36 -23.26
CA ILE A 174 3.47 18.82 -23.84
C ILE A 174 3.79 18.14 -25.17
N PHE A 175 3.55 16.84 -25.25
CA PHE A 175 3.81 16.08 -26.46
C PHE A 175 2.64 16.11 -27.45
N ASN A 176 1.53 16.77 -27.10
CA ASN A 176 0.29 16.81 -27.89
C ASN A 176 -0.06 15.42 -28.41
N ILE A 177 0.04 14.41 -27.54
CA ILE A 177 -0.07 12.99 -27.93
C ILE A 177 -1.46 12.71 -28.51
N PHE A 178 -2.46 13.42 -28.00
CA PHE A 178 -3.85 13.29 -28.41
C PHE A 178 -4.36 14.65 -28.87
N SER A 179 -5.12 14.66 -29.96
CA SER A 179 -5.81 15.87 -30.45
C SER A 179 -7.08 16.19 -29.66
N ASP A 180 -7.48 15.31 -28.73
CA ASP A 180 -8.69 15.42 -27.93
C ASP A 180 -8.31 15.42 -26.45
N ASP A 181 -8.42 16.60 -25.81
CA ASP A 181 -8.14 16.85 -24.39
C ASP A 181 -8.82 15.82 -23.47
N LYS A 182 -9.97 15.28 -23.89
CA LYS A 182 -10.73 14.31 -23.11
C LYS A 182 -10.03 12.95 -23.02
N THR A 183 -9.47 12.50 -24.13
CA THR A 183 -8.74 11.22 -24.21
C THR A 183 -7.45 11.31 -23.39
N GLU A 184 -6.76 12.44 -23.48
CA GLU A 184 -5.60 12.74 -22.66
C GLU A 184 -5.91 12.66 -21.16
N MET A 185 -6.91 13.40 -20.69
CA MET A 185 -7.19 13.43 -19.25
C MET A 185 -7.65 12.07 -18.72
N TRP A 186 -8.44 11.34 -19.51
CA TRP A 186 -8.85 9.98 -19.15
C TRP A 186 -7.63 9.05 -19.02
N LEU A 187 -6.72 9.06 -19.98
CA LEU A 187 -5.49 8.23 -19.91
C LEU A 187 -4.57 8.65 -18.76
N ALA A 188 -4.41 9.95 -18.53
CA ALA A 188 -3.63 10.48 -17.42
C ALA A 188 -4.17 10.00 -16.07
N LEU A 189 -5.49 9.79 -15.95
CA LEU A 189 -6.14 9.25 -14.76
C LEU A 189 -6.11 7.71 -14.69
N GLU A 190 -6.26 7.03 -15.82
CA GLU A 190 -6.31 5.57 -15.89
C GLU A 190 -4.95 4.94 -15.54
N LEU A 191 -3.85 5.52 -16.03
CA LEU A 191 -2.48 5.07 -15.75
C LEU A 191 -2.17 4.92 -14.24
N PRO A 192 -2.39 5.94 -13.38
CA PRO A 192 -2.19 5.84 -11.94
C PRO A 192 -3.15 4.84 -11.28
N PHE A 193 -4.39 4.70 -11.75
CA PHE A 193 -5.34 3.73 -11.20
C PHE A 193 -4.92 2.30 -11.50
N ALA A 194 -4.57 2.00 -12.75
CA ALA A 194 -4.06 0.69 -13.16
C ALA A 194 -2.77 0.35 -12.39
N THR A 195 -1.85 1.31 -12.29
CA THR A 195 -0.61 1.18 -11.50
C THR A 195 -0.93 0.87 -10.03
N THR A 196 -1.91 1.57 -9.46
CA THR A 196 -2.36 1.33 -8.08
C THR A 196 -2.87 -0.08 -7.89
N VAL A 197 -3.77 -0.55 -8.75
CA VAL A 197 -4.33 -1.91 -8.67
C VAL A 197 -3.23 -2.97 -8.77
N VAL A 198 -2.32 -2.82 -9.73
CA VAL A 198 -1.21 -3.77 -9.96
C VAL A 198 -0.27 -3.81 -8.77
N LEU A 199 0.24 -2.66 -8.31
CA LEU A 199 1.16 -2.58 -7.17
C LEU A 199 0.50 -3.10 -5.88
N TRP A 200 -0.76 -2.72 -5.65
CA TRP A 200 -1.52 -3.17 -4.49
C TRP A 200 -1.71 -4.68 -4.50
N TRP A 201 -2.11 -5.25 -5.65
CA TRP A 201 -2.26 -6.69 -5.79
C TRP A 201 -0.93 -7.42 -5.58
N LEU A 202 0.17 -6.97 -6.20
CA LEU A 202 1.50 -7.59 -6.05
C LEU A 202 1.97 -7.58 -4.59
N LEU A 203 1.70 -6.50 -3.86
CA LEU A 203 2.09 -6.32 -2.46
C LEU A 203 1.35 -7.30 -1.54
N TRP A 204 0.06 -7.52 -1.79
CA TRP A 204 -0.84 -8.24 -0.90
C TRP A 204 -1.19 -9.67 -1.34
N ARG A 205 -0.91 -10.07 -2.58
CA ARG A 205 -1.29 -11.39 -3.14
C ARG A 205 -0.87 -12.59 -2.31
N ARG A 206 0.21 -12.50 -1.53
CA ARG A 206 0.68 -13.60 -0.64
C ARG A 206 0.20 -13.47 0.81
N ALA A 207 -0.33 -12.31 1.21
CA ALA A 207 -0.77 -12.04 2.57
C ALA A 207 -2.27 -12.29 2.76
N VAL A 208 -3.04 -12.18 1.67
CA VAL A 208 -4.48 -12.41 1.65
C VAL A 208 -4.75 -13.90 1.43
N VAL A 209 -5.65 -14.46 2.23
CA VAL A 209 -6.19 -15.82 2.02
C VAL A 209 -7.26 -15.73 0.95
N TRP A 210 -6.91 -16.09 -0.28
CA TRP A 210 -7.79 -15.94 -1.43
C TRP A 210 -8.81 -17.06 -1.54
N ASN A 211 -10.04 -16.82 -1.07
CA ASN A 211 -11.20 -17.62 -1.43
C ASN A 211 -11.94 -17.04 -2.64
N THR A 212 -12.82 -17.81 -3.28
CA THR A 212 -13.57 -17.38 -4.48
C THR A 212 -14.35 -16.09 -4.25
N ARG A 213 -14.98 -15.93 -3.08
CA ARG A 213 -15.75 -14.72 -2.73
C ARG A 213 -14.87 -13.48 -2.63
N VAL A 214 -13.72 -13.56 -1.97
CA VAL A 214 -12.75 -12.47 -1.81
C VAL A 214 -12.14 -12.11 -3.16
N LYS A 215 -11.82 -13.10 -4.01
CA LYS A 215 -11.36 -12.86 -5.38
C LYS A 215 -12.39 -12.06 -6.19
N ILE A 216 -13.64 -12.54 -6.27
CA ILE A 216 -14.71 -11.88 -7.02
C ILE A 216 -14.93 -10.46 -6.51
N LYS A 217 -15.07 -10.26 -5.19
CA LYS A 217 -15.27 -8.92 -4.61
C LYS A 217 -14.10 -7.97 -4.88
N THR A 218 -12.86 -8.48 -4.81
CA THR A 218 -11.67 -7.66 -5.07
C THR A 218 -11.58 -7.28 -6.55
N VAL A 219 -11.85 -8.22 -7.46
CA VAL A 219 -11.88 -7.96 -8.91
C VAL A 219 -13.00 -6.99 -9.26
N ALA A 220 -14.21 -7.18 -8.73
CA ALA A 220 -15.32 -6.26 -8.95
C ALA A 220 -15.00 -4.85 -8.45
N LEU A 221 -14.39 -4.72 -7.27
CA LEU A 221 -13.95 -3.43 -6.75
C LEU A 221 -12.85 -2.81 -7.63
N ALA A 222 -11.95 -3.61 -8.20
CA ALA A 222 -10.89 -3.13 -9.07
C ALA A 222 -11.46 -2.60 -10.39
N LEU A 223 -12.39 -3.35 -10.99
CA LEU A 223 -13.10 -2.93 -12.19
C LEU A 223 -13.92 -1.66 -11.94
N LEU A 224 -14.61 -1.56 -10.79
CA LEU A 224 -15.32 -0.35 -10.40
C LEU A 224 -14.37 0.85 -10.27
N PHE A 225 -13.21 0.64 -9.65
CA PHE A 225 -12.20 1.67 -9.46
C PHE A 225 -11.63 2.15 -10.81
N LEU A 226 -11.29 1.24 -11.73
CA LEU A 226 -10.85 1.60 -13.09
C LEU A 226 -11.96 2.29 -13.88
N ALA A 227 -13.18 1.74 -13.86
CA ALA A 227 -14.33 2.34 -14.53
C ALA A 227 -14.71 3.74 -13.98
N SER A 228 -14.34 4.06 -12.73
CA SER A 228 -14.61 5.38 -12.15
C SER A 228 -13.86 6.50 -12.88
N ALA A 229 -12.71 6.21 -13.51
CA ALA A 229 -12.02 7.16 -14.38
C ALA A 229 -12.83 7.51 -15.64
N ALA A 230 -13.56 6.53 -16.19
CA ALA A 230 -14.45 6.76 -17.33
C ALA A 230 -15.73 7.51 -16.94
N TRP A 231 -16.26 7.34 -15.72
CA TRP A 231 -17.41 8.12 -15.26
C TRP A 231 -17.10 9.63 -15.17
N TYR A 232 -15.84 9.95 -14.86
CA TYR A 232 -15.33 11.31 -14.77
C TYR A 232 -15.18 12.02 -16.12
N TYR A 233 -15.03 11.26 -17.21
CA TYR A 233 -14.92 11.77 -18.58
C TYR A 233 -16.12 12.64 -19.00
N ILE A 234 -17.32 12.32 -18.49
CA ILE A 234 -18.58 12.89 -18.99
C ILE A 234 -18.81 14.34 -18.53
N PRO A 235 -18.63 14.70 -17.23
CA PRO A 235 -18.93 16.06 -16.76
C PRO A 235 -17.85 17.09 -17.11
N TRP A 236 -16.57 16.71 -17.10
CA TRP A 236 -15.46 17.65 -17.31
C TRP A 236 -15.46 18.24 -18.73
N ALA A 237 -15.69 17.38 -19.73
CA ALA A 237 -15.84 17.78 -21.14
C ALA A 237 -16.94 18.83 -21.37
N ARG A 238 -17.89 18.97 -20.44
CA ARG A 238 -19.02 19.89 -20.56
C ARG A 238 -18.76 21.26 -19.91
N ASN A 239 -17.82 21.36 -18.97
CA ASN A 239 -17.76 22.46 -18.00
C ASN A 239 -16.45 23.28 -18.00
N HIS A 240 -15.63 23.18 -19.04
CA HIS A 240 -14.37 23.96 -19.11
C HIS A 240 -14.55 25.47 -19.13
N ASN A 241 -15.71 25.97 -19.55
CA ASN A 241 -16.01 27.40 -19.63
C ASN A 241 -16.70 27.94 -18.36
N ALA A 242 -16.72 27.16 -17.29
CA ALA A 242 -17.31 27.53 -16.02
C ALA A 242 -16.62 28.75 -15.39
N THR A 243 -17.29 29.90 -15.43
CA THR A 243 -16.77 31.16 -14.85
C THR A 243 -17.26 31.41 -13.43
N THR A 244 -18.30 30.70 -12.97
CA THR A 244 -18.97 30.95 -11.69
C THR A 244 -18.44 30.09 -10.53
N GLY A 245 -18.71 30.53 -9.28
CA GLY A 245 -18.09 29.97 -8.07
C GLY A 245 -18.39 28.49 -7.81
N ILE A 246 -19.64 28.04 -8.01
CA ILE A 246 -20.02 26.63 -7.75
C ILE A 246 -19.37 25.70 -8.77
N GLU A 247 -19.35 26.07 -10.04
CA GLU A 247 -18.80 25.22 -11.09
C GLU A 247 -17.28 25.07 -10.97
N LYS A 248 -16.56 26.15 -10.59
CA LYS A 248 -15.13 26.06 -10.23
C LYS A 248 -14.90 25.16 -9.03
N PHE A 249 -15.71 25.25 -7.99
CA PHE A 249 -15.62 24.34 -6.83
C PHE A 249 -15.84 22.89 -7.24
N LEU A 250 -16.87 22.62 -8.06
CA LEU A 250 -17.12 21.28 -8.59
C LEU A 250 -15.94 20.79 -9.44
N ASN A 251 -15.33 21.64 -10.27
CA ASN A 251 -14.13 21.31 -11.03
C ASN A 251 -12.94 20.97 -10.12
N GLN A 252 -12.77 21.64 -8.99
CA GLN A 252 -11.72 21.32 -8.01
C GLN A 252 -12.00 20.02 -7.25
N LEU A 253 -13.26 19.76 -6.87
CA LEU A 253 -13.67 18.49 -6.30
C LEU A 253 -13.39 17.35 -7.29
N THR A 254 -13.69 17.60 -8.56
CA THR A 254 -13.46 16.76 -9.73
C THR A 254 -11.95 16.45 -9.87
N LEU A 255 -11.06 17.45 -9.77
CA LEU A 255 -9.61 17.23 -9.72
C LEU A 255 -9.13 16.41 -8.50
N SER A 256 -9.87 16.40 -7.39
CA SER A 256 -9.53 15.59 -6.21
C SER A 256 -10.01 14.14 -6.28
N LEU A 257 -10.84 13.78 -7.26
CA LEU A 257 -11.40 12.42 -7.40
C LEU A 257 -10.38 11.28 -7.45
N PRO A 258 -9.16 11.43 -8.01
CA PRO A 258 -8.17 10.36 -7.95
C PRO A 258 -7.87 9.93 -6.51
N LEU A 259 -7.86 10.90 -5.58
CA LEU A 259 -7.61 10.67 -4.16
C LEU A 259 -8.81 9.99 -3.48
N TRP A 260 -10.03 10.37 -3.85
CA TRP A 260 -11.25 9.71 -3.37
C TRP A 260 -11.36 8.27 -3.86
N GLY A 261 -11.13 8.04 -5.15
CA GLY A 261 -11.11 6.70 -5.72
C GLY A 261 -10.09 5.81 -5.01
N MET A 262 -8.89 6.34 -4.75
CA MET A 262 -7.86 5.64 -3.97
C MET A 262 -8.30 5.35 -2.54
N ALA A 263 -8.89 6.31 -1.83
CA ALA A 263 -9.39 6.10 -0.47
C ALA A 263 -10.45 4.99 -0.44
N LEU A 264 -11.36 4.97 -1.41
CA LEU A 264 -12.37 3.91 -1.58
C LEU A 264 -11.74 2.56 -1.93
N TRP A 265 -10.73 2.54 -2.81
CA TRP A 265 -10.00 1.32 -3.18
C TRP A 265 -9.28 0.72 -1.95
N PHE A 266 -8.51 1.52 -1.21
CA PHE A 266 -7.78 1.05 -0.04
C PHE A 266 -8.70 0.66 1.12
N GLY A 267 -9.72 1.48 1.41
CA GLY A 267 -10.72 1.18 2.43
C GLY A 267 -11.54 -0.06 2.07
N GLY A 268 -12.02 -0.13 0.83
CA GLY A 268 -12.81 -1.25 0.32
C GLY A 268 -12.05 -2.57 0.34
N THR A 269 -10.80 -2.58 -0.15
CA THR A 269 -9.96 -3.79 -0.09
C THR A 269 -9.64 -4.18 1.36
N ALA A 270 -9.40 -3.23 2.26
CA ALA A 270 -9.18 -3.53 3.69
C ALA A 270 -10.42 -4.18 4.35
N ILE A 271 -11.63 -3.73 4.00
CA ILE A 271 -12.89 -4.32 4.46
C ILE A 271 -13.09 -5.71 3.86
N ILE A 272 -12.91 -5.87 2.55
CA ILE A 272 -13.09 -7.16 1.85
C ILE A 272 -12.08 -8.20 2.36
N TRP A 273 -10.84 -7.80 2.63
CA TRP A 273 -9.77 -8.69 3.09
C TRP A 273 -9.76 -8.90 4.60
N ARG A 274 -10.68 -8.28 5.33
CA ARG A 274 -10.90 -8.56 6.74
C ARG A 274 -11.37 -10.00 6.88
N SER A 275 -10.47 -10.86 7.33
CA SER A 275 -10.78 -12.28 7.55
C SER A 275 -11.95 -12.38 8.52
N ASP A 276 -12.94 -13.18 8.17
CA ASP A 276 -14.10 -13.42 9.02
C ASP A 276 -13.62 -13.95 10.38
N LYS A 277 -14.01 -13.29 11.46
CA LYS A 277 -13.57 -13.65 12.83
C LYS A 277 -13.95 -15.10 13.15
N ARG A 278 -15.06 -15.60 12.58
CA ARG A 278 -15.52 -16.99 12.72
C ARG A 278 -14.48 -18.01 12.27
N SER A 279 -13.84 -17.80 11.12
CA SER A 279 -12.76 -18.69 10.65
C SER A 279 -11.60 -18.73 11.65
N ARG A 280 -11.28 -17.60 12.29
CA ARG A 280 -10.23 -17.54 13.29
C ARG A 280 -10.61 -18.24 14.59
N VAL A 281 -11.84 -18.06 15.08
CA VAL A 281 -12.33 -18.78 16.26
C VAL A 281 -12.29 -20.29 16.04
N LEU A 282 -12.64 -20.78 14.85
CA LEU A 282 -12.51 -22.21 14.54
C LEU A 282 -11.05 -22.69 14.46
N THR A 283 -10.09 -21.82 14.09
CA THR A 283 -8.65 -22.18 14.10
C THR A 283 -7.98 -21.97 15.47
N SER A 284 -8.51 -21.08 16.32
CA SER A 284 -7.93 -20.73 17.62
C SER A 284 -8.65 -21.37 18.81
N ALA A 285 -9.87 -21.87 18.64
CA ALA A 285 -10.55 -22.74 19.60
C ALA A 285 -9.90 -24.12 19.68
N VAL A 286 -9.01 -24.43 18.73
CA VAL A 286 -8.07 -25.53 18.80
C VAL A 286 -6.80 -24.97 19.47
N PRO A 287 -6.57 -25.19 20.77
CA PRO A 287 -5.40 -24.66 21.45
C PRO A 287 -4.15 -25.22 20.78
N SER A 288 -3.28 -24.36 20.28
CA SER A 288 -2.00 -24.81 19.68
C SER A 288 -1.08 -25.50 20.70
N SER A 289 -1.43 -25.48 21.99
CA SER A 289 -0.75 -26.17 23.07
C SER A 289 -1.28 -27.59 23.35
N THR A 290 -2.41 -28.02 22.76
CA THR A 290 -2.99 -29.34 23.03
C THR A 290 -2.82 -30.33 21.89
N TRP A 291 -2.34 -29.91 20.72
CA TRP A 291 -1.96 -30.84 19.64
C TRP A 291 -0.48 -31.17 19.74
N ILE A 292 -0.08 -31.63 20.92
CA ILE A 292 1.17 -32.36 21.05
C ILE A 292 0.85 -33.72 20.47
N SER A 293 1.23 -33.95 19.21
CA SER A 293 1.15 -35.27 18.60
C SER A 293 2.13 -36.17 19.34
N THR A 294 1.67 -36.90 20.35
CA THR A 294 2.50 -37.84 21.11
C THR A 294 2.44 -39.23 20.48
N CYS A 295 3.51 -39.99 20.61
CA CYS A 295 3.54 -41.38 20.18
C CYS A 295 2.57 -42.20 21.05
N PRO A 296 1.61 -42.95 20.48
CA PRO A 296 0.66 -43.73 21.27
C PRO A 296 1.32 -44.89 22.04
N SER A 297 2.54 -45.30 21.64
CA SER A 297 3.24 -46.40 22.29
C SER A 297 4.14 -45.98 23.45
N CYS A 298 4.67 -44.75 23.44
CA CYS A 298 5.65 -44.31 24.45
C CYS A 298 5.48 -42.85 24.92
N SER A 299 4.44 -42.17 24.45
CA SER A 299 4.13 -40.76 24.76
C SER A 299 5.19 -39.74 24.35
N TYR A 300 6.18 -40.12 23.53
CA TYR A 300 7.20 -39.22 23.01
C TYR A 300 6.57 -38.12 22.13
N ASP A 301 7.02 -36.88 22.27
CA ASP A 301 6.55 -35.75 21.49
C ASP A 301 7.03 -35.85 20.02
N LEU A 302 6.10 -36.07 19.10
CA LEU A 302 6.38 -36.17 17.66
C LEU A 302 6.42 -34.80 16.96
N THR A 303 6.27 -33.69 17.69
CA THR A 303 6.21 -32.35 17.10
C THR A 303 7.53 -32.01 16.40
N GLY A 304 7.47 -31.78 15.09
CA GLY A 304 8.63 -31.36 14.29
C GLY A 304 9.47 -32.50 13.68
N LEU A 305 9.11 -33.76 13.90
CA LEU A 305 9.69 -34.90 13.19
C LEU A 305 9.24 -34.91 11.72
N ARG A 306 10.17 -35.21 10.80
CA ARG A 306 9.92 -35.32 9.35
C ARG A 306 9.60 -36.75 8.92
N GLU A 307 9.96 -37.71 9.75
CA GLU A 307 9.79 -39.13 9.49
C GLU A 307 8.62 -39.65 10.31
N VAL A 308 7.83 -40.57 9.75
CA VAL A 308 6.63 -41.09 10.39
C VAL A 308 6.93 -42.24 11.35
N ARG A 309 8.11 -42.15 12.00
CA ARG A 309 8.63 -43.14 12.92
C ARG A 309 9.04 -42.49 14.23
N CYS A 310 8.60 -43.06 15.35
CA CYS A 310 9.03 -42.62 16.66
C CYS A 310 10.50 -43.05 16.90
N PRO A 311 11.40 -42.14 17.31
CA PRO A 311 12.80 -42.46 17.55
C PRO A 311 13.02 -43.33 18.79
N GLU A 312 12.13 -43.23 19.79
CA GLU A 312 12.28 -43.96 21.06
C GLU A 312 11.84 -45.42 20.97
N CYS A 313 10.63 -45.67 20.44
CA CYS A 313 10.04 -47.03 20.43
C CYS A 313 9.97 -47.65 19.04
N GLY A 314 10.35 -46.93 17.99
CA GLY A 314 10.33 -47.42 16.61
C GLY A 314 8.94 -47.56 15.99
N TRP A 315 7.86 -47.15 16.69
CA TRP A 315 6.49 -47.16 16.17
C TRP A 315 6.40 -46.42 14.83
N THR A 316 5.71 -47.02 13.87
CA THR A 316 5.52 -46.47 12.52
C THR A 316 4.03 -46.27 12.24
N SER A 317 3.71 -45.20 11.52
CA SER A 317 2.35 -44.76 11.24
C SER A 317 2.30 -44.03 9.91
N THR A 318 1.12 -43.74 9.39
CA THR A 318 0.97 -42.64 8.43
C THR A 318 0.66 -41.34 9.17
N ILE A 319 0.90 -40.19 8.53
CA ILE A 319 0.52 -38.88 9.10
C ILE A 319 -1.00 -38.85 9.31
N ASP A 320 -1.76 -39.42 8.39
CA ASP A 320 -3.22 -39.50 8.47
C ASP A 320 -3.69 -40.29 9.70
N ASP A 321 -3.01 -41.39 10.05
CA ASP A 321 -3.34 -42.17 11.26
C ASP A 321 -3.09 -41.39 12.57
N VAL A 322 -2.01 -40.60 12.63
CA VAL A 322 -1.70 -39.74 13.80
C VAL A 322 -2.73 -38.63 13.92
N VAL A 323 -3.10 -38.00 12.80
CA VAL A 323 -4.12 -36.94 12.77
C VAL A 323 -5.48 -37.52 13.14
N ARG A 324 -5.83 -38.70 12.64
CA ARG A 324 -7.12 -39.34 12.92
C ARG A 324 -7.25 -39.69 14.40
N ARG A 325 -6.23 -40.32 15.01
CA ARG A 325 -6.24 -40.63 16.44
C ARG A 325 -6.31 -39.38 17.32
N SER A 326 -5.57 -38.33 17.00
CA SER A 326 -5.64 -37.08 17.77
C SER A 326 -7.01 -36.40 17.68
N ILE A 327 -7.72 -36.52 16.54
CA ILE A 327 -9.11 -36.09 16.41
C ILE A 327 -10.03 -36.95 17.29
N ASP A 328 -9.87 -38.27 17.24
CA ASP A 328 -10.70 -39.23 18.01
C ASP A 328 -10.51 -39.04 19.53
N ASP A 329 -9.27 -38.86 19.99
CA ASP A 329 -8.94 -38.58 21.40
C ASP A 329 -9.53 -37.25 21.87
N TRP A 330 -9.51 -36.22 21.01
CA TRP A 330 -10.12 -34.93 21.31
C TRP A 330 -11.65 -35.01 21.37
N ALA A 331 -12.27 -35.74 20.44
CA ALA A 331 -13.71 -35.98 20.45
C ALA A 331 -14.14 -36.70 21.73
N ALA A 332 -13.42 -37.77 22.11
CA ALA A 332 -13.66 -38.51 23.36
C ALA A 332 -13.48 -37.64 24.61
N ALA A 333 -12.47 -36.75 24.64
CA ALA A 333 -12.27 -35.82 25.74
C ALA A 333 -13.37 -34.74 25.83
N SER A 334 -13.92 -34.32 24.70
CA SER A 334 -14.99 -33.30 24.66
C SER A 334 -16.33 -33.82 25.15
N ASP A 335 -16.64 -35.09 24.91
CA ASP A 335 -17.87 -35.74 25.40
C ASP A 335 -17.90 -35.89 26.94
N LEU A 336 -16.74 -35.83 27.60
CA LEU A 336 -16.64 -35.87 29.07
C LEU A 336 -16.93 -34.53 29.76
N THR A 337 -17.24 -33.47 29.01
CA THR A 337 -17.42 -32.10 29.55
C THR A 337 -18.83 -31.51 29.42
N VAL A 338 -19.82 -32.34 29.11
CA VAL A 338 -21.26 -31.99 29.14
C VAL A 338 -21.90 -32.60 30.37
#